data_AF-A0A1D6PWM2-F1
#
_entry.id   AF-A0A1D6PWM2-F1
#
_cell.length_a   1.000
_cell.length_b   1.000
_cell.length_c   1.000
_cell.angle_alpha   90.00
_cell.angle_beta   90.00
_cell.angle_gamma   90.00
#
_symmetry.space_group_name_H-M   'P 1'
#
loop_
_entity.id
_entity.type
_entity.pdbx_description
1 polymer ?
#
loop_
_entity_poly.entity_id
_entity_poly.type
_entity_poly.pdbx_seq_one_letter_code
_entity_poly.pdbx_strand_id
1 'polypeptide(L)'
;MQIFFNPEIYSADFSTPLPELIDNCVQSAPIDTRRALYKNIVLSGGSTMFKDFHKRLQTDIKKIVDDRVAATNARHRVEVRPIEVNVVAHPIQSYAVWFGGSVAASNPEFFEFCHTKEEYEEHGASICRTSPVFKGMY
;
A
#
# COMPACT_ATOMS: atom_id res chain seq x y z
N MET A 1 9.88 16.71 5.61
CA MET A 1 8.61 16.48 4.89
C MET A 1 8.75 16.73 3.39
N GLN A 2 9.31 17.87 2.95
CA GLN A 2 9.43 18.17 1.51
C GLN A 2 10.30 17.16 0.74
N ILE A 3 11.29 16.54 1.38
CA ILE A 3 12.15 15.52 0.77
C ILE A 3 11.35 14.34 0.17
N PHE A 4 10.17 13.98 0.71
CA PHE A 4 9.34 12.92 0.11
C PHE A 4 8.69 13.33 -1.22
N PHE A 5 8.50 14.62 -1.45
CA PHE A 5 7.85 15.17 -2.64
C PHE A 5 8.86 15.84 -3.59
N ASN A 6 10.06 16.13 -3.10
CA ASN A 6 11.18 16.75 -3.79
C ASN A 6 12.49 16.14 -3.24
N PRO A 7 12.78 14.87 -3.54
CA PRO A 7 13.96 14.18 -3.02
C PRO A 7 15.29 14.78 -3.49
N GLU A 8 15.26 15.49 -4.63
CA GLU A 8 16.39 16.21 -5.20
C GLU A 8 17.00 17.28 -4.26
N ILE A 9 16.25 17.72 -3.24
CA ILE A 9 16.73 18.67 -2.22
C ILE A 9 17.84 18.06 -1.35
N TYR A 10 17.87 16.73 -1.22
CA TYR A 10 18.79 16.03 -0.33
C TYR A 10 19.82 15.17 -1.07
N SER A 11 19.45 14.54 -2.18
CA SER A 11 20.35 13.69 -2.96
C SER A 11 20.15 13.89 -4.46
N ALA A 12 21.25 13.96 -5.20
CA ALA A 12 21.22 14.01 -6.66
C ALA A 12 20.92 12.63 -7.29
N ASP A 13 21.11 11.55 -6.53
CA ASP A 13 20.94 10.17 -7.03
C ASP A 13 19.46 9.73 -7.02
N PHE A 14 18.61 10.42 -6.25
CA PHE A 14 17.19 10.14 -6.13
C PHE A 14 16.36 11.40 -6.39
N SER A 15 15.73 11.45 -7.56
CA SER A 15 14.91 12.60 -8.00
C SER A 15 13.41 12.29 -8.12
N THR A 16 13.00 11.02 -8.02
CA THR A 16 11.60 10.63 -8.21
C THR A 16 10.76 10.87 -6.95
N PRO A 17 9.74 11.75 -6.98
CA PRO A 17 8.85 11.99 -5.86
C PRO A 17 8.05 10.75 -5.44
N LEU A 18 7.68 10.66 -4.17
CA LEU A 18 6.88 9.56 -3.63
C LEU A 18 5.54 9.33 -4.38
N PRO A 19 4.75 10.35 -4.77
CA PRO A 19 3.53 10.15 -5.56
C PRO A 19 3.78 9.43 -6.88
N GLU A 20 4.87 9.76 -7.57
CA GLU A 20 5.25 9.15 -8.85
C GLU A 20 5.72 7.71 -8.65
N LEU A 21 6.49 7.46 -7.59
CA LEU A 21 6.92 6.10 -7.23
C LEU A 21 5.72 5.18 -6.97
N ILE A 22 4.72 5.66 -6.23
CA ILE A 22 3.48 4.91 -5.95
C ILE A 22 2.71 4.67 -7.25
N ASP A 23 2.56 5.69 -8.08
CA ASP A 23 1.87 5.55 -9.36
C ASP A 23 2.55 4.50 -10.26
N ASN A 24 3.87 4.56 -10.39
CA ASN A 24 4.67 3.59 -11.15
C ASN A 24 4.52 2.16 -10.60
N CYS A 25 4.48 2.00 -9.28
CA CYS A 25 4.24 0.72 -8.63
C CYS A 25 2.84 0.17 -8.94
N VAL A 26 1.81 1.01 -8.89
CA VAL A 26 0.45 0.57 -9.25
C VAL A 26 0.34 0.28 -10.75
N GLN A 27 1.04 1.03 -11.61
CA GLN A 27 1.05 0.79 -13.05
C GLN A 27 1.84 -0.47 -13.46
N SER A 28 2.76 -0.96 -12.64
CA SER A 28 3.44 -2.24 -12.90
C SER A 28 2.58 -3.46 -12.51
N ALA A 29 1.55 -3.27 -11.68
CA ALA A 29 0.62 -4.31 -11.29
C ALA A 29 -0.35 -4.72 -12.44
N PRO A 30 -0.96 -5.91 -12.37
CA PRO A 30 -2.00 -6.33 -13.30
C PRO A 30 -3.16 -5.33 -13.41
N ILE A 31 -3.66 -5.09 -14.63
CA ILE A 31 -4.62 -4.01 -14.97
C ILE A 31 -5.90 -4.06 -14.12
N ASP A 32 -6.39 -5.27 -13.86
CA ASP A 32 -7.58 -5.58 -13.06
C ASP A 32 -7.44 -5.18 -11.59
N THR A 33 -6.22 -5.19 -11.04
CA THR A 33 -5.96 -4.83 -9.63
C THR A 33 -5.78 -3.33 -9.40
N ARG A 34 -5.35 -2.57 -10.42
CA ARG A 34 -4.90 -1.17 -10.27
C ARG A 34 -5.94 -0.26 -9.62
N ARG A 35 -7.21 -0.39 -10.02
CA ARG A 35 -8.30 0.42 -9.45
C ARG A 35 -8.48 0.15 -7.95
N ALA A 36 -8.37 -1.10 -7.53
CA ALA A 36 -8.46 -1.47 -6.12
C ALA A 36 -7.26 -0.94 -5.32
N LEU A 37 -6.06 -0.94 -5.92
CA LEU A 37 -4.84 -0.41 -5.32
C LEU A 37 -4.91 1.12 -5.11
N TYR A 38 -5.35 1.90 -6.12
CA TYR A 38 -5.52 3.34 -5.96
C TYR A 38 -6.57 3.71 -4.89
N LYS A 39 -7.63 2.91 -4.78
CA LYS A 39 -8.69 3.12 -3.80
C LYS A 39 -8.25 2.82 -2.37
N ASN A 40 -7.18 2.05 -2.16
CA ASN A 40 -6.77 1.57 -0.84
C ASN A 40 -5.27 1.73 -0.61
N ILE A 41 -4.79 2.97 -0.60
CA ILE A 41 -3.40 3.27 -0.24
C ILE A 41 -3.34 3.48 1.28
N VAL A 42 -2.84 2.49 2.01
CA VAL A 42 -2.76 2.54 3.48
C VAL A 42 -1.38 3.02 3.93
N LEU A 43 -1.36 3.98 4.86
CA LEU A 43 -0.13 4.51 5.44
C LEU A 43 0.22 3.78 6.74
N SER A 44 1.51 3.47 6.92
CA SER A 44 2.04 2.86 8.15
C SER A 44 3.43 3.40 8.49
N GLY A 45 3.72 3.54 9.78
CA GLY A 45 5.03 3.95 10.31
C GLY A 45 5.05 5.40 10.80
N GLY A 46 6.01 5.72 11.69
CA GLY A 46 6.11 7.06 12.31
C GLY A 46 6.35 8.19 11.30
N SER A 47 7.09 7.92 10.23
CA SER A 47 7.40 8.91 9.18
C SER A 47 6.19 9.29 8.30
N THR A 48 5.05 8.61 8.43
CA THR A 48 3.81 8.99 7.73
C THR A 48 2.90 9.89 8.56
N MET A 49 3.23 10.12 9.84
CA MET A 49 2.42 10.87 10.80
C MET A 49 2.53 12.39 10.67
N PHE A 50 3.25 12.90 9.66
CA PHE A 50 3.34 14.33 9.43
C PHE A 50 1.95 14.93 9.13
N LYS A 51 1.69 16.12 9.66
CA LYS A 51 0.42 16.82 9.45
C LYS A 51 0.14 16.98 7.95
N ASP A 52 -1.08 16.64 7.55
CA ASP A 52 -1.59 16.71 6.17
C ASP A 52 -0.82 15.87 5.13
N PHE A 53 0.07 14.96 5.55
CA PHE A 53 0.83 14.10 4.65
C PHE A 53 -0.06 13.28 3.71
N HIS A 54 -1.08 12.60 4.27
CA HIS A 54 -2.03 11.81 3.49
C HIS A 54 -2.80 12.64 2.46
N LYS A 55 -3.24 13.85 2.83
CA LYS A 55 -3.98 14.75 1.91
C LYS A 55 -3.10 15.19 0.76
N ARG A 56 -1.86 15.58 1.06
CA ARG A 56 -0.90 15.99 0.02
C ARG A 56 -0.61 14.84 -0.92
N LEU A 57 -0.34 13.66 -0.37
CA LEU A 57 -0.07 12.44 -1.15
C LEU A 57 -1.27 12.07 -2.04
N GLN A 58 -2.49 12.08 -1.50
CA GLN A 58 -3.70 11.81 -2.27
C GLN A 58 -3.91 12.80 -3.40
N THR A 59 -3.69 14.09 -3.14
CA THR A 59 -3.87 15.16 -4.14
C THR A 59 -2.86 15.00 -5.28
N ASP A 60 -1.59 14.77 -4.96
CA ASP A 60 -0.52 14.65 -5.96
C ASP A 60 -0.71 13.37 -6.81
N ILE A 61 -1.05 12.23 -6.18
CA ILE A 61 -1.36 10.99 -6.92
C ILE A 61 -2.60 11.17 -7.79
N LYS A 62 -3.67 11.77 -7.25
CA LYS A 62 -4.90 12.01 -8.01
C LYS A 62 -4.64 12.86 -9.25
N LYS A 63 -3.81 13.89 -9.14
CA LYS A 63 -3.41 14.71 -10.28
C LYS A 63 -2.72 13.87 -11.37
N ILE A 64 -1.72 13.06 -11.00
CA ILE A 64 -1.01 12.18 -11.96
C ILE A 64 -1.99 11.24 -12.67
N VAL A 65 -2.91 10.64 -11.90
CA VAL A 65 -3.90 9.69 -12.43
C VAL A 65 -4.88 10.39 -13.37
N ASP A 66 -5.41 11.55 -12.98
CA ASP A 66 -6.37 12.32 -13.77
C ASP A 66 -5.73 12.83 -15.07
N ASP A 67 -4.48 13.31 -15.03
CA ASP A 67 -3.72 13.76 -16.20
C ASP A 67 -3.53 12.60 -17.21
N ARG A 68 -3.19 11.40 -16.72
CA ARG A 68 -3.08 10.19 -17.56
C ARG A 68 -4.43 9.78 -18.15
N VAL A 69 -5.51 9.84 -17.38
CA VAL A 69 -6.86 9.53 -17.86
C VAL A 69 -7.29 10.52 -18.94
N ALA A 70 -7.04 11.82 -18.75
CA ALA A 70 -7.32 12.85 -19.74
C ALA A 70 -6.55 12.61 -21.05
N ALA A 71 -5.24 12.31 -20.97
CA ALA A 71 -4.43 11.96 -22.13
C ALA A 71 -4.96 10.71 -22.88
N THR A 72 -5.42 9.71 -22.13
CA THR A 72 -6.00 8.49 -22.69
C THR A 72 -7.32 8.77 -23.41
N ASN A 73 -8.22 9.52 -22.78
CA ASN A 73 -9.51 9.91 -23.34
C ASN A 73 -9.31 10.71 -24.65
N ALA A 74 -8.37 11.65 -24.66
CA ALA A 74 -8.04 12.44 -25.85
C ALA A 74 -7.45 11.58 -26.98
N ARG A 75 -6.52 10.67 -26.67
CA ARG A 75 -5.83 9.83 -27.66
C ARG A 75 -6.75 8.78 -28.29
N HIS A 76 -7.59 8.14 -27.50
CA HIS A 76 -8.39 7.01 -27.93
C HIS A 76 -9.86 7.37 -28.20
N ARG A 77 -10.27 8.61 -27.92
CA ARG A 77 -11.66 9.07 -28.04
C ARG A 77 -12.64 8.17 -27.26
N VAL A 78 -12.20 7.77 -26.06
CA VAL A 78 -12.97 6.95 -25.11
C VAL A 78 -13.24 7.74 -23.85
N GLU A 79 -14.27 7.34 -23.10
CA GLU A 79 -14.53 7.87 -21.77
C GLU A 79 -14.14 6.82 -20.72
N VAL A 80 -12.93 6.97 -20.17
CA VAL A 80 -12.48 6.11 -19.06
C VAL A 80 -13.16 6.57 -17.78
N ARG A 81 -13.78 5.61 -17.07
CA ARG A 81 -14.36 5.86 -15.74
C ARG A 81 -13.31 6.45 -14.81
N PRO A 82 -13.62 7.52 -14.05
CA PRO A 82 -12.71 8.11 -13.07
C PRO A 82 -12.11 7.04 -12.17
N ILE A 83 -10.83 7.22 -11.83
CA ILE A 83 -10.14 6.36 -10.88
C ILE A 83 -10.21 7.05 -9.52
N GLU A 84 -10.82 6.37 -8.56
CA GLU A 84 -10.86 6.82 -7.17
C GLU A 84 -9.49 6.61 -6.54
N VAL A 85 -8.90 7.70 -6.01
CA VAL A 85 -7.64 7.66 -5.27
C VAL A 85 -7.94 8.00 -3.82
N ASN A 86 -7.61 7.09 -2.91
CA ASN A 86 -7.88 7.25 -1.49
C ASN A 86 -6.67 6.79 -0.68
N VAL A 87 -6.08 7.76 0.04
CA VAL A 87 -4.94 7.55 0.94
C VAL A 87 -5.46 7.55 2.37
N VAL A 88 -5.48 6.36 2.97
CA VAL A 88 -6.07 6.13 4.28
C VAL A 88 -5.06 6.48 5.36
N ALA A 89 -5.46 7.41 6.23
CA ALA A 89 -4.76 7.71 7.46
C ALA A 89 -5.54 7.29 8.71
N HIS A 90 -4.83 6.82 9.74
CA HIS A 90 -5.45 6.34 10.97
C HIS A 90 -4.61 6.68 12.22
N PRO A 91 -5.22 6.83 13.41
CA PRO A 91 -4.50 7.23 14.63
C PRO A 91 -3.38 6.28 15.07
N ILE A 92 -3.53 4.99 14.77
CA ILE A 92 -2.60 3.92 15.18
C ILE A 92 -1.44 3.70 14.20
N GLN A 93 -1.18 4.66 13.30
CA GLN A 93 -0.23 4.54 12.18
C GLN A 93 1.19 4.21 12.58
N SER A 94 1.66 4.76 13.70
CA SER A 94 3.02 4.55 14.19
C SER A 94 3.32 3.10 14.57
N TYR A 95 2.29 2.32 14.92
CA TYR A 95 2.39 0.91 15.28
C TYR A 95 1.35 0.05 14.54
N ALA A 96 0.93 0.47 13.34
CA ALA A 96 -0.12 -0.17 12.54
C ALA A 96 0.12 -1.68 12.35
N VAL A 97 1.37 -2.04 12.06
CA VAL A 97 1.81 -3.42 11.84
C VAL A 97 1.67 -4.25 13.12
N TRP A 98 2.15 -3.71 14.25
CA TRP A 98 2.05 -4.39 15.54
C TRP A 98 0.59 -4.53 16.01
N PHE A 99 -0.20 -3.48 15.82
CA PHE A 99 -1.64 -3.51 16.12
C PHE A 99 -2.37 -4.56 15.28
N GLY A 100 -2.12 -4.60 13.97
CA GLY A 100 -2.70 -5.61 13.07
C GLY A 100 -2.35 -7.03 13.51
N GLY A 101 -1.10 -7.27 13.90
CA GLY A 101 -0.66 -8.56 14.46
C GLY A 101 -1.37 -8.91 15.77
N SER A 102 -1.53 -7.93 16.68
CA SER A 102 -2.25 -8.12 17.95
C SER A 102 -3.73 -8.47 17.72
N VAL A 103 -4.40 -7.79 16.79
CA VAL A 103 -5.79 -8.08 16.42
C VAL A 103 -5.90 -9.46 15.77
N ALA A 104 -5.01 -9.80 14.83
CA ALA A 104 -5.01 -11.10 14.18
C ALA A 104 -4.81 -12.24 15.19
N ALA A 105 -3.81 -12.13 16.07
CA ALA A 105 -3.52 -13.14 17.10
C ALA A 105 -4.60 -13.26 18.19
N SER A 106 -5.47 -12.26 18.32
CA SER A 106 -6.61 -12.31 19.25
C SER A 106 -7.79 -13.11 18.69
N ASN A 107 -7.82 -13.42 17.39
CA ASN A 107 -8.85 -14.26 16.80
C ASN A 107 -8.51 -15.75 17.02
N PRO A 108 -9.41 -16.58 17.59
CA PRO A 108 -9.18 -18.01 17.78
C PRO A 108 -8.76 -18.76 16.51
N GLU A 109 -9.28 -18.36 15.34
CA GLU A 109 -8.94 -18.96 14.04
C GLU A 109 -7.45 -18.80 13.72
N PHE A 110 -6.76 -17.80 14.26
CA PHE A 110 -5.33 -17.56 14.00
C PHE A 110 -4.46 -18.76 14.35
N PHE A 111 -4.81 -19.50 15.40
CA PHE A 111 -4.08 -20.68 15.82
C PHE A 111 -4.20 -21.85 14.83
N GLU A 112 -5.27 -21.90 14.03
CA GLU A 112 -5.44 -22.90 12.96
C GLU A 112 -4.49 -22.64 11.78
N PHE A 113 -3.98 -21.42 11.64
CA PHE A 113 -3.03 -21.04 10.58
C PHE A 113 -1.58 -21.02 11.06
N CYS A 114 -1.34 -21.27 12.35
CA CYS A 114 -0.01 -21.36 12.92
C CYS A 114 0.56 -22.76 12.74
N HIS A 115 1.83 -22.83 12.36
CA HIS A 115 2.59 -24.08 12.33
C HIS A 115 2.88 -24.52 13.77
N THR A 116 2.52 -25.75 14.12
CA THR A 116 2.79 -26.28 15.46
C THR A 116 4.23 -26.74 15.60
N LYS A 117 4.65 -26.96 16.85
CA LYS A 117 5.98 -27.50 17.13
C LYS A 117 6.11 -28.93 16.60
N GLU A 118 5.07 -29.74 16.75
CA GLU A 118 5.03 -31.12 16.26
C GLU A 118 5.18 -31.16 14.73
N GLU A 119 4.47 -30.31 14.00
CA GLU A 119 4.58 -30.21 12.53
C GLU A 119 6.00 -29.83 12.10
N TYR A 120 6.63 -28.90 12.83
CA TYR A 120 8.01 -28.48 12.57
C TYR A 120 9.02 -29.60 12.84
N GLU A 121 8.83 -30.39 13.89
CA GLU A 121 9.71 -31.52 14.21
C GLU A 121 9.60 -32.64 13.17
N GLU A 122 8.41 -32.85 12.59
CA GLU A 122 8.16 -33.86 11.56
C GLU A 122 8.62 -33.44 10.15
N HIS A 123 8.29 -32.20 9.73
CA HIS A 123 8.49 -31.72 8.35
C HIS A 123 9.68 -30.76 8.21
N GLY A 124 10.29 -30.37 9.33
CA GLY A 124 11.40 -29.43 9.41
C GLY A 124 11.01 -27.98 9.10
N ALA A 125 12.01 -27.11 9.01
CA ALA A 125 11.85 -25.68 8.75
C ALA A 125 11.22 -25.32 7.39
N SER A 126 10.97 -26.31 6.53
CA SER A 126 10.36 -26.11 5.22
C SER A 126 8.95 -25.51 5.32
N ILE A 127 8.18 -25.90 6.36
CA ILE A 127 6.81 -25.42 6.57
C ILE A 127 6.76 -23.91 6.85
N CYS A 128 7.78 -23.36 7.52
CA CYS A 128 7.86 -21.94 7.84
C CYS A 128 8.21 -21.04 6.64
N ARG A 129 8.47 -21.60 5.46
CA ARG A 129 8.76 -20.82 4.24
C ARG A 129 7.51 -20.11 3.70
N THR A 130 6.33 -20.59 4.05
CA THR A 130 5.07 -19.99 3.64
C THR A 130 4.09 -20.08 4.79
N SER A 131 3.62 -18.92 5.24
CA SER A 131 2.51 -18.83 6.16
C SER A 131 1.25 -18.53 5.36
N PRO A 132 0.17 -19.33 5.51
CA PRO A 132 -1.10 -19.00 4.87
C PRO A 132 -1.55 -17.60 5.29
N VAL A 133 -2.10 -16.85 4.33
CA VAL A 133 -2.65 -15.53 4.65
C VAL A 133 -3.92 -15.73 5.47
N PHE A 134 -3.89 -15.24 6.72
CA PHE A 134 -5.05 -15.21 7.60
C PHE A 134 -6.13 -14.31 6.99
N LYS A 135 -7.28 -14.89 6.64
CA LYS A 135 -8.40 -14.17 6.00
C LYS A 135 -9.45 -13.64 6.96
N GLY A 136 -9.32 -13.90 8.27
CA GLY A 136 -10.36 -13.64 9.28
C GLY A 136 -10.67 -12.17 9.62
N MET A 137 -10.46 -11.25 8.68
CA MET A 137 -10.71 -9.80 8.84
C MET A 137 -11.34 -9.12 7.62
N TYR A 138 -11.84 -9.88 6.63
CA TYR A 138 -12.59 -9.34 5.47
C TYR A 138 -14.01 -9.87 5.42
#